data_AF-A0A2M7T020-F1
#
_entry.id   AF-A0A2M7T020-F1
#
_cell.length_a   1.000
_cell.length_b   1.000
_cell.length_c   1.000
_cell.angle_alpha   90.00
_cell.angle_beta   90.00
_cell.angle_gamma   90.00
#
_symmetry.space_group_name_H-M   'P 1'
#
loop_
_entity.id
_entity.type
_entity.pdbx_description
1 polymer ?
#
loop_
_entity_poly.entity_id
_entity_poly.type
_entity_poly.pdbx_seq_one_letter_code
_entity_poly.pdbx_strand_id
1 'polypeptide(L)'
;MGTVFFSWQSDLNRKLNKNFIFNCLEKALREVNRETRFLEPERGEVPLLEADQDTQDVPGHPDIFSTILAKIEKSDIFVPDFSLVTHTEGGKKVPNPNVMIEYGYALKALGASRIIPVMNSHYGDFSNLPFDLRTRRAPISYSLAEDDNEEAISIARDGLVKSLIHSIKLATSDVRENTEATIPNTDTLLSTYIQPLTSMGHMIERGEFGAQKQFSGMFAITLPSGKWDANKLEIAEKAKTNLRPFGKIVDGYRPFRWQNGVEIYEWLERGVNSPREEDIVRKSFSKLFYDGTILGFDKIRQHYSDDELKQRGCRGILIPGYIEKYMQTGLENFIQFYKDQTTFTAPIRVMVGLYNVYDYKLGLPTNVFGDNFSDKILDGNITYSFEVNDLSQNIETLLLPFFEKVWVEAGMPRPADYMNAIKMRA
;
A
#
# COMPACT_ATOMS: atom_id res chain seq x y z
N MET A 1 -2.62 2.94 13.24
CA MET A 1 -3.52 1.99 13.91
C MET A 1 -4.57 1.58 12.89
N GLY A 2 -5.09 0.36 12.96
CA GLY A 2 -6.25 0.01 12.14
C GLY A 2 -7.53 0.43 12.89
N THR A 3 -8.58 0.76 12.16
CA THR A 3 -9.79 1.36 12.75
C THR A 3 -11.01 0.51 12.45
N VAL A 4 -11.78 0.19 13.49
CA VAL A 4 -13.10 -0.43 13.38
C VAL A 4 -14.16 0.62 13.69
N PHE A 5 -14.87 1.09 12.66
CA PHE A 5 -15.89 2.11 12.82
C PHE A 5 -17.22 1.48 13.26
N PHE A 6 -17.72 1.89 14.42
CA PHE A 6 -19.00 1.46 14.97
C PHE A 6 -20.10 2.49 14.65
N SER A 7 -21.03 2.08 13.80
CA SER A 7 -22.24 2.85 13.47
C SER A 7 -23.38 2.42 14.40
N TRP A 8 -23.87 3.37 15.20
CA TRP A 8 -24.76 3.10 16.33
C TRP A 8 -26.06 3.90 16.23
N GLN A 9 -27.06 3.49 17.02
CA GLN A 9 -28.34 4.19 17.17
C GLN A 9 -28.66 4.55 18.63
N SER A 10 -29.46 5.60 18.84
CA SER A 10 -29.89 6.09 20.17
C SER A 10 -31.36 5.81 20.51
N ASP A 11 -32.11 5.20 19.60
CA ASP A 11 -33.56 5.04 19.74
C ASP A 11 -33.95 3.96 20.76
N LEU A 12 -33.07 3.00 21.00
CA LEU A 12 -33.27 1.92 21.98
C LEU A 12 -32.51 2.19 23.29
N ASN A 13 -32.79 1.37 24.31
CA ASN A 13 -32.10 1.45 25.60
C ASN A 13 -30.58 1.41 25.42
N ARG A 14 -29.90 2.53 25.69
CA ARG A 14 -28.47 2.70 25.43
C ARG A 14 -27.59 1.72 26.20
N LYS A 15 -28.01 1.32 27.41
CA LYS A 15 -27.25 0.39 28.26
C LYS A 15 -27.22 -1.01 27.65
N LEU A 16 -28.28 -1.42 26.98
CA LEU A 16 -28.45 -2.76 26.40
C LEU A 16 -28.15 -2.83 24.90
N ASN A 17 -28.00 -1.67 24.23
CA ASN A 17 -27.69 -1.55 22.81
C ASN A 17 -26.35 -0.83 22.61
N LYS A 18 -26.32 0.45 22.22
CA LYS A 18 -25.10 1.22 21.95
C LYS A 18 -23.93 0.89 22.88
N ASN A 19 -24.10 1.08 24.19
CA ASN A 19 -23.02 0.92 25.16
C ASN A 19 -22.62 -0.55 25.31
N PHE A 20 -23.60 -1.46 25.29
CA PHE A 20 -23.34 -2.90 25.39
C PHE A 20 -22.51 -3.41 24.21
N ILE A 21 -22.94 -3.06 22.99
CA ILE A 21 -22.26 -3.44 21.75
C ILE A 21 -20.85 -2.86 21.71
N PHE A 22 -20.71 -1.55 21.99
CA PHE A 22 -19.41 -0.89 21.96
C PHE A 22 -18.43 -1.49 22.98
N ASN A 23 -18.89 -1.76 24.21
CA ASN A 23 -18.07 -2.42 25.23
C ASN A 23 -17.64 -3.84 24.81
N CYS A 24 -18.53 -4.60 24.15
CA CYS A 24 -18.19 -5.91 23.61
C CYS A 24 -17.16 -5.81 22.47
N LEU A 25 -17.31 -4.82 21.59
CA LEU A 25 -16.37 -4.53 20.51
C LEU A 25 -14.99 -4.16 21.08
N GLU A 26 -14.90 -3.23 22.03
CA GLU A 26 -13.63 -2.89 22.69
C GLU A 26 -12.97 -4.12 23.32
N LYS A 27 -13.74 -4.96 24.02
CA LYS A 27 -13.21 -6.19 24.63
C LYS A 27 -12.68 -7.16 23.56
N ALA A 28 -13.43 -7.36 22.48
CA ALA A 28 -13.01 -8.19 21.36
C ALA A 28 -11.72 -7.67 20.70
N LEU A 29 -11.62 -6.36 20.44
CA LEU A 29 -10.42 -5.74 19.86
C LEU A 29 -9.21 -5.87 20.78
N ARG A 30 -9.39 -5.69 22.09
CA ARG A 30 -8.30 -5.92 23.07
C ARG A 30 -7.79 -7.35 23.02
N GLU A 31 -8.70 -8.34 22.94
CA GLU A 31 -8.32 -9.76 22.84
C GLU A 31 -7.62 -10.08 21.51
N VAL A 32 -8.16 -9.59 20.38
CA VAL A 32 -7.53 -9.73 19.05
C VAL A 32 -6.13 -9.11 19.03
N ASN A 33 -5.99 -7.88 19.52
CA ASN A 33 -4.71 -7.19 19.61
C ASN A 33 -3.73 -7.93 20.51
N ARG A 34 -4.20 -8.46 21.65
CA ARG A 34 -3.38 -9.23 22.59
C ARG A 34 -2.86 -10.51 21.94
N GLU A 35 -3.73 -11.31 21.33
CA GLU A 35 -3.32 -12.52 20.61
C GLU A 35 -2.36 -12.20 19.48
N THR A 36 -2.61 -11.13 18.72
CA THR A 36 -1.74 -10.72 17.63
C THR A 36 -0.35 -10.32 18.14
N ARG A 37 -0.26 -9.62 19.28
CA ARG A 37 1.02 -9.33 19.95
C ARG A 37 1.74 -10.58 20.45
N PHE A 38 1.01 -11.58 20.96
CA PHE A 38 1.60 -12.83 21.48
C PHE A 38 2.10 -13.78 20.40
N LEU A 39 1.39 -13.87 19.27
CA LEU A 39 1.78 -14.72 18.13
C LEU A 39 2.90 -14.08 17.30
N GLU A 40 3.12 -12.76 17.45
CA GLU A 40 4.04 -11.99 16.62
C GLU A 40 4.97 -11.04 17.42
N PRO A 41 5.67 -11.51 18.48
CA PRO A 41 6.41 -10.63 19.41
C PRO A 41 7.63 -9.93 18.78
N GLU A 42 8.17 -10.45 17.67
CA GLU A 42 9.29 -9.82 16.93
C GLU A 42 8.83 -8.85 15.83
N ARG A 43 7.51 -8.66 15.66
CA ARG A 43 6.96 -7.65 14.74
C ARG A 43 6.82 -6.34 15.49
N GLY A 44 7.69 -5.37 15.17
CA GLY A 44 7.44 -3.98 15.53
C GLY A 44 6.06 -3.54 15.04
N GLU A 45 5.35 -2.80 15.89
CA GLU A 45 4.04 -2.15 15.67
C GLU A 45 3.12 -2.85 14.68
N VAL A 46 2.56 -4.01 15.06
CA VAL A 46 1.29 -4.44 14.46
C VAL A 46 0.30 -3.30 14.68
N PRO A 47 -0.33 -2.74 13.62
CA PRO A 47 -1.35 -1.73 13.81
C PRO A 47 -2.46 -2.35 14.65
N LEU A 48 -2.55 -1.90 15.89
CA LEU A 48 -3.61 -2.32 16.79
C LEU A 48 -4.92 -1.89 16.17
N LEU A 49 -5.94 -2.71 16.31
CA LEU A 49 -7.28 -2.26 15.96
C LEU A 49 -7.83 -1.43 17.11
N GLU A 50 -8.39 -0.28 16.81
CA GLU A 50 -9.14 0.53 17.76
C GLU A 50 -10.58 0.73 17.30
N ALA A 51 -11.48 0.88 18.26
CA ALA A 51 -12.87 1.21 17.97
C ALA A 51 -12.99 2.73 17.79
N ASP A 52 -13.72 3.14 16.78
CA ASP A 52 -14.02 4.53 16.48
C ASP A 52 -15.52 4.71 16.23
N GLN A 53 -16.05 5.91 16.48
CA GLN A 53 -17.47 6.26 16.30
C GLN A 53 -17.64 7.78 16.16
N ASP A 54 -18.79 8.22 15.67
CA ASP A 54 -19.18 9.64 15.64
C ASP A 54 -18.10 10.55 15.05
N THR A 55 -17.98 11.76 15.56
CA THR A 55 -16.90 12.71 15.31
C THR A 55 -15.79 12.60 16.38
N GLN A 56 -15.64 11.44 17.04
CA GLN A 56 -14.63 11.26 18.07
C GLN A 56 -13.23 11.59 17.51
N ASP A 57 -12.42 12.26 18.33
CA ASP A 57 -11.04 12.66 18.04
C ASP A 57 -10.88 13.60 16.82
N VAL A 58 -11.96 14.26 16.39
CA VAL A 58 -11.95 15.32 15.37
C VAL A 58 -12.01 16.70 16.04
N PRO A 59 -11.00 17.59 15.84
CA PRO A 59 -10.95 18.89 16.50
C PRO A 59 -11.94 19.90 15.88
N GLY A 60 -12.40 20.85 16.71
CA GLY A 60 -13.20 21.99 16.26
C GLY A 60 -14.70 21.71 16.17
N HIS A 61 -15.36 22.33 15.17
CA HIS A 61 -16.80 22.18 14.90
C HIS A 61 -17.01 21.56 13.51
N PRO A 62 -16.72 20.27 13.35
CA PRO A 62 -16.77 19.62 12.05
C PRO A 62 -18.22 19.44 11.57
N ASP A 63 -18.42 19.42 10.25
CA ASP A 63 -19.68 18.95 9.70
C ASP A 63 -19.85 17.46 10.01
N ILE A 64 -20.85 17.13 10.82
CA ILE A 64 -21.00 15.80 11.45
C ILE A 64 -21.11 14.71 10.38
N PHE A 65 -21.97 14.92 9.38
CA PHE A 65 -22.28 13.88 8.40
C PHE A 65 -21.09 13.60 7.48
N SER A 66 -20.48 14.63 6.88
CA SER A 66 -19.30 14.43 6.03
C SER A 66 -18.12 13.84 6.79
N THR A 67 -17.97 14.19 8.07
CA THR A 67 -16.93 13.62 8.94
C THR A 67 -17.14 12.14 9.19
N ILE A 68 -18.37 11.72 9.51
CA ILE A 68 -18.70 10.30 9.68
C ILE A 68 -18.41 9.52 8.39
N LEU A 69 -18.84 10.02 7.23
CA LEU A 69 -18.56 9.36 5.94
C LEU A 69 -17.06 9.24 5.67
N ALA A 70 -16.28 10.30 5.95
CA ALA A 70 -14.83 10.27 5.80
C ALA A 70 -14.14 9.28 6.76
N LYS A 71 -14.66 9.11 7.98
CA LYS A 71 -14.17 8.12 8.95
C LYS A 71 -14.52 6.69 8.54
N ILE A 72 -15.74 6.48 8.02
CA ILE A 72 -16.15 5.19 7.45
C ILE A 72 -15.24 4.80 6.28
N GLU A 73 -14.97 5.73 5.34
CA GLU A 73 -14.12 5.47 4.17
C GLU A 73 -12.68 5.09 4.53
N LYS A 74 -12.18 5.59 5.67
CA LYS A 74 -10.83 5.31 6.16
C LYS A 74 -10.74 4.12 7.10
N SER A 75 -11.88 3.55 7.52
CA SER A 75 -11.91 2.42 8.45
C SER A 75 -11.58 1.09 7.76
N ASP A 76 -11.01 0.15 8.50
CA ASP A 76 -10.69 -1.20 8.00
C ASP A 76 -11.90 -2.12 8.08
N ILE A 77 -12.74 -1.93 9.10
CA ILE A 77 -13.94 -2.74 9.37
C ILE A 77 -15.07 -1.80 9.79
N PHE A 78 -16.27 -2.07 9.30
CA PHE A 78 -17.48 -1.34 9.68
C PHE A 78 -18.46 -2.24 10.44
N VAL A 79 -18.91 -1.79 11.61
CA VAL A 79 -19.82 -2.53 12.49
C VAL A 79 -21.12 -1.73 12.66
N PRO A 80 -22.19 -2.07 11.93
CA PRO A 80 -23.48 -1.39 12.10
C PRO A 80 -24.40 -2.09 13.11
N ASP A 81 -25.10 -1.30 13.93
CA ASP A 81 -26.19 -1.75 14.79
C ASP A 81 -27.53 -1.85 14.01
N PHE A 82 -27.90 -3.07 13.63
CA PHE A 82 -29.12 -3.39 12.90
C PHE A 82 -30.34 -3.63 13.81
N SER A 83 -30.25 -3.32 15.10
CA SER A 83 -31.38 -3.44 16.02
C SER A 83 -32.57 -2.65 15.50
N LEU A 84 -33.76 -3.27 15.58
CA LEU A 84 -34.99 -2.70 15.05
C LEU A 84 -35.54 -1.68 16.05
N VAL A 85 -35.59 -0.42 15.63
CA VAL A 85 -35.88 0.71 16.53
C VAL A 85 -37.35 1.09 16.58
N THR A 86 -38.11 0.73 15.54
CA THR A 86 -39.53 1.08 15.43
C THR A 86 -40.27 0.14 14.49
N HIS A 87 -41.57 0.37 14.29
CA HIS A 87 -42.39 -0.30 13.31
C HIS A 87 -43.30 0.69 12.57
N THR A 88 -43.62 0.39 11.32
CA THR A 88 -44.66 1.11 10.56
C THR A 88 -46.04 0.82 11.13
N GLU A 89 -47.05 1.60 10.76
CA GLU A 89 -48.46 1.30 11.09
C GLU A 89 -48.89 -0.12 10.70
N GLY A 90 -48.37 -0.66 9.59
CA GLY A 90 -48.61 -2.03 9.14
C GLY A 90 -47.81 -3.12 9.88
N GLY A 91 -47.15 -2.79 10.99
CA GLY A 91 -46.39 -3.74 11.82
C GLY A 91 -45.00 -4.12 11.30
N LYS A 92 -44.58 -3.62 10.13
CA LYS A 92 -43.22 -3.86 9.61
C LYS A 92 -42.19 -3.18 10.50
N LYS A 93 -41.25 -3.94 11.06
CA LYS A 93 -40.15 -3.41 11.87
C LYS A 93 -39.10 -2.70 11.00
N VAL A 94 -38.45 -1.68 11.58
CA VAL A 94 -37.54 -0.77 10.87
C VAL A 94 -36.27 -0.55 11.69
N PRO A 95 -35.07 -0.71 11.10
CA PRO A 95 -33.80 -0.34 11.74
C PRO A 95 -33.57 1.17 11.71
N ASN A 96 -32.58 1.67 12.44
CA ASN A 96 -32.30 3.11 12.46
C ASN A 96 -31.89 3.63 11.06
N PRO A 97 -32.52 4.72 10.56
CA PRO A 97 -32.26 5.21 9.20
C PRO A 97 -30.85 5.81 9.01
N ASN A 98 -30.24 6.41 10.04
CA ASN A 98 -28.88 6.93 9.94
C ASN A 98 -27.88 5.78 9.78
N VAL A 99 -28.03 4.72 10.57
CA VAL A 99 -27.21 3.50 10.43
C VAL A 99 -27.39 2.88 9.04
N MET A 100 -28.60 2.92 8.47
CA MET A 100 -28.82 2.42 7.10
C MET A 100 -28.11 3.27 6.03
N ILE A 101 -28.08 4.59 6.19
CA ILE A 101 -27.35 5.50 5.28
C ILE A 101 -25.85 5.21 5.36
N GLU A 102 -25.31 5.14 6.57
CA GLU A 102 -23.90 4.83 6.83
C GLU A 102 -23.52 3.44 6.32
N TYR A 103 -24.39 2.44 6.50
CA TYR A 103 -24.22 1.09 5.94
C TYR A 103 -24.17 1.10 4.41
N GLY A 104 -25.07 1.84 3.75
CA GLY A 104 -25.05 1.99 2.30
C GLY A 104 -23.73 2.60 1.81
N TYR A 105 -23.22 3.62 2.51
CA TYR A 105 -21.93 4.23 2.21
C TYR A 105 -20.76 3.27 2.47
N ALA A 106 -20.78 2.54 3.58
CA ALA A 106 -19.77 1.55 3.93
C ALA A 106 -19.72 0.41 2.90
N LEU A 107 -20.87 -0.05 2.40
CA LEU A 107 -20.93 -1.03 1.30
C LEU A 107 -20.21 -0.52 0.05
N LYS A 108 -20.39 0.76 -0.31
CA LYS A 108 -19.70 1.39 -1.44
C LYS A 108 -18.21 1.57 -1.18
N ALA A 109 -17.82 1.96 0.02
CA ALA A 109 -16.45 2.36 0.33
C ALA A 109 -15.54 1.17 0.67
N LEU A 110 -16.05 0.20 1.43
CA LEU A 110 -15.27 -0.90 2.00
C LEU A 110 -15.59 -2.26 1.38
N GLY A 111 -16.73 -2.38 0.70
CA GLY A 111 -17.25 -3.67 0.23
C GLY A 111 -17.90 -4.48 1.36
N ALA A 112 -18.57 -5.58 0.98
CA ALA A 112 -19.39 -6.36 1.92
C ALA A 112 -18.58 -7.26 2.87
N SER A 113 -17.36 -7.65 2.50
CA SER A 113 -16.50 -8.53 3.31
C SER A 113 -16.00 -7.88 4.60
N ARG A 114 -15.96 -6.54 4.64
CA ARG A 114 -15.46 -5.74 5.77
C ARG A 114 -16.56 -5.25 6.70
N ILE A 115 -17.80 -5.70 6.50
CA ILE A 115 -18.95 -5.28 7.30
C ILE A 115 -19.35 -6.42 8.23
N ILE A 116 -19.45 -6.11 9.53
CA ILE A 116 -19.86 -7.07 10.58
C ILE A 116 -21.12 -6.52 11.26
N PRO A 117 -22.32 -6.82 10.74
CA PRO A 117 -23.56 -6.36 11.35
C PRO A 117 -23.81 -7.05 12.70
N VAL A 118 -24.31 -6.27 13.66
CA VAL A 118 -24.72 -6.74 14.99
C VAL A 118 -26.17 -6.34 15.25
N MET A 119 -26.89 -7.12 16.06
CA MET A 119 -28.30 -6.87 16.32
C MET A 119 -28.73 -7.39 17.70
N ASN A 120 -29.52 -6.61 18.43
CA ASN A 120 -30.28 -7.09 19.56
C ASN A 120 -31.60 -7.73 19.10
N SER A 121 -31.67 -9.06 19.12
CA SER A 121 -32.81 -9.83 18.62
C SER A 121 -34.05 -9.73 19.49
N HIS A 122 -33.96 -9.16 20.70
CA HIS A 122 -35.13 -8.88 21.54
C HIS A 122 -36.15 -7.98 20.81
N TYR A 123 -35.66 -7.00 20.04
CA TYR A 123 -36.51 -6.07 19.30
C TYR A 123 -37.01 -6.63 17.96
N GLY A 124 -36.60 -7.85 17.61
CA GLY A 124 -36.98 -8.59 16.40
C GLY A 124 -35.81 -9.35 15.82
N ASP A 125 -36.09 -10.38 15.04
CA ASP A 125 -35.06 -11.27 14.50
C ASP A 125 -34.64 -10.87 13.07
N PHE A 126 -33.68 -11.63 12.52
CA PHE A 126 -33.21 -11.46 11.15
C PHE A 126 -34.32 -11.48 10.09
N SER A 127 -35.41 -12.23 10.32
CA SER A 127 -36.54 -12.30 9.38
C SER A 127 -37.32 -11.00 9.29
N ASN A 128 -37.22 -10.14 10.31
CA ASN A 128 -37.87 -8.84 10.36
C ASN A 128 -37.07 -7.72 9.66
N LEU A 129 -35.81 -7.95 9.27
CA LEU A 129 -35.02 -6.97 8.55
C LEU A 129 -35.58 -6.69 7.13
N PRO A 130 -35.33 -5.50 6.57
CA PRO A 130 -35.60 -5.20 5.16
C PRO A 130 -35.09 -6.30 4.21
N PHE A 131 -35.84 -6.57 3.14
CA PHE A 131 -35.54 -7.66 2.21
C PHE A 131 -34.11 -7.62 1.68
N ASP A 132 -33.60 -6.43 1.34
CA ASP A 132 -32.23 -6.25 0.83
C ASP A 132 -31.16 -6.71 1.83
N LEU A 133 -31.40 -6.56 3.14
CA LEU A 133 -30.49 -7.06 4.18
C LEU A 133 -30.60 -8.58 4.36
N ARG A 134 -31.79 -9.14 4.13
CA ARG A 134 -32.05 -10.59 4.27
C ARG A 134 -31.45 -11.45 3.15
N THR A 135 -31.05 -10.84 2.04
CA THR A 135 -30.29 -11.52 0.98
C THR A 135 -28.82 -11.77 1.34
N ARG A 136 -28.36 -11.21 2.47
CA ARG A 136 -26.99 -11.36 2.99
C ARG A 136 -26.95 -12.26 4.22
N ARG A 137 -25.74 -12.56 4.71
CA ARG A 137 -25.53 -13.32 5.95
C ARG A 137 -26.19 -12.61 7.14
N ALA A 138 -26.79 -13.39 8.04
CA ALA A 138 -27.45 -12.85 9.23
C ALA A 138 -26.47 -12.07 10.14
N PRO A 139 -26.92 -10.97 10.79
CA PRO A 139 -26.13 -10.27 11.81
C PRO A 139 -25.75 -11.17 12.99
N ILE A 140 -24.64 -10.83 13.64
CA ILE A 140 -24.32 -11.39 14.95
C ILE A 140 -25.40 -10.92 15.93
N SER A 141 -26.19 -11.86 16.42
CA SER A 141 -27.33 -11.57 17.26
C SER A 141 -27.04 -11.87 18.72
N TYR A 142 -27.45 -10.97 19.60
CA TYR A 142 -27.58 -11.21 21.04
C TYR A 142 -29.00 -10.80 21.45
N SER A 143 -29.49 -11.25 22.60
CA SER A 143 -30.84 -10.88 23.07
C SER A 143 -30.73 -10.30 24.47
N LEU A 144 -31.13 -9.04 24.65
CA LEU A 144 -31.25 -8.41 25.96
C LEU A 144 -32.48 -7.50 26.06
N ALA A 145 -33.26 -7.71 27.12
CA ALA A 145 -34.40 -6.92 27.57
C ALA A 145 -34.06 -6.14 28.86
N GLU A 146 -34.91 -5.18 29.23
CA GLU A 146 -34.66 -4.30 30.40
C GLU A 146 -34.67 -5.02 31.75
N ASP A 147 -35.39 -6.14 31.82
CA ASP A 147 -35.57 -6.99 32.99
C ASP A 147 -34.60 -8.17 33.07
N ASP A 148 -33.69 -8.30 32.10
CA ASP A 148 -32.68 -9.36 32.13
C ASP A 148 -31.72 -9.22 33.31
N ASN A 149 -31.43 -10.36 33.94
CA ASN A 149 -30.55 -10.43 35.10
C ASN A 149 -29.06 -10.38 34.69
N GLU A 150 -28.17 -10.24 35.69
CA GLU A 150 -26.71 -10.15 35.44
C GLU A 150 -26.14 -11.38 34.72
N GLU A 151 -26.72 -12.56 34.96
CA GLU A 151 -26.31 -13.81 34.31
C GLU A 151 -26.62 -13.79 32.81
N ALA A 152 -27.84 -13.41 32.43
CA ALA A 152 -28.26 -13.24 31.03
C ALA A 152 -27.38 -12.20 30.31
N ILE A 153 -27.11 -11.07 30.96
CA ILE A 153 -26.20 -10.03 30.45
C ILE A 153 -24.79 -10.58 30.24
N SER A 154 -24.28 -11.41 31.16
CA SER A 154 -22.95 -12.01 31.04
C SER A 154 -22.89 -13.01 29.88
N ILE A 155 -23.90 -13.88 29.74
CA ILE A 155 -23.99 -14.86 28.65
C ILE A 155 -24.05 -14.15 27.29
N ALA A 156 -24.90 -13.12 27.17
CA ALA A 156 -24.99 -12.33 25.96
C ALA A 156 -23.67 -11.65 25.61
N ARG A 157 -22.97 -11.12 26.63
CA ARG A 157 -21.68 -10.43 26.46
C ARG A 157 -20.61 -11.39 25.94
N ASP A 158 -20.47 -12.55 26.58
CA ASP A 158 -19.44 -13.51 26.20
C ASP A 158 -19.72 -14.13 24.82
N GLY A 159 -21.00 -14.38 24.50
CA GLY A 159 -21.42 -14.81 23.17
C GLY A 159 -21.12 -13.79 22.08
N LEU A 160 -21.45 -12.51 22.32
CA LEU A 160 -21.18 -11.43 21.37
C LEU A 160 -19.69 -11.19 21.19
N VAL A 161 -18.91 -11.12 22.27
CA VAL A 161 -17.44 -10.95 22.23
C VAL A 161 -16.80 -12.07 21.44
N LYS A 162 -17.15 -13.33 21.71
CA LYS A 162 -16.61 -14.49 20.98
C LYS A 162 -16.90 -14.41 19.48
N SER A 163 -18.12 -14.02 19.12
CA SER A 163 -18.55 -13.90 17.72
C SER A 163 -17.88 -12.73 17.00
N LEU A 164 -17.71 -11.60 17.70
CA LEU A 164 -16.97 -10.44 17.20
C LEU A 164 -15.49 -10.78 16.98
N ILE A 165 -14.82 -11.43 17.94
CA ILE A 165 -13.43 -11.87 17.77
C ILE A 165 -13.27 -12.73 16.51
N HIS A 166 -14.15 -13.72 16.33
CA HIS A 166 -14.10 -14.60 15.17
C HIS A 166 -14.29 -13.81 13.87
N SER A 167 -15.30 -12.93 13.82
CA SER A 167 -15.64 -12.17 12.61
C SER A 167 -14.60 -11.10 12.28
N ILE A 168 -14.04 -10.42 13.29
CA ILE A 168 -12.95 -9.45 13.13
C ILE A 168 -11.72 -10.16 12.60
N LYS A 169 -11.35 -11.33 13.15
CA LYS A 169 -10.23 -12.13 12.63
C LYS A 169 -10.43 -12.48 11.15
N LEU A 170 -11.61 -12.99 10.79
CA LEU A 170 -11.92 -13.29 9.39
C LEU A 170 -11.85 -12.04 8.50
N ALA A 171 -12.47 -10.93 8.92
CA ALA A 171 -12.43 -9.67 8.17
C ALA A 171 -11.00 -9.13 8.03
N THR A 172 -10.13 -9.29 9.04
CA THR A 172 -8.71 -8.89 8.95
C THR A 172 -7.85 -9.85 8.12
N SER A 173 -8.20 -11.14 8.07
CA SER A 173 -7.58 -12.09 7.15
C SER A 173 -8.00 -11.80 5.71
N ASP A 174 -9.24 -11.37 5.51
CA ASP A 174 -9.78 -10.92 4.22
C ASP A 174 -9.25 -9.52 3.85
N VAL A 175 -8.92 -8.63 4.78
CA VAL A 175 -8.11 -7.43 4.47
C VAL A 175 -6.72 -7.81 3.94
N ARG A 176 -6.23 -9.02 4.24
CA ARG A 176 -4.94 -9.54 3.76
C ARG A 176 -5.05 -10.41 2.50
N GLU A 177 -6.22 -11.00 2.22
CA GLU A 177 -6.48 -11.86 1.05
C GLU A 177 -7.35 -11.19 -0.04
N ASN A 178 -8.26 -10.29 0.32
CA ASN A 178 -9.18 -9.52 -0.53
C ASN A 178 -8.67 -8.11 -0.85
N THR A 179 -7.36 -7.99 -1.06
CA THR A 179 -6.88 -7.13 -2.15
C THR A 179 -7.19 -7.86 -3.47
N GLU A 180 -8.46 -8.13 -3.76
CA GLU A 180 -8.87 -8.31 -5.15
C GLU A 180 -8.54 -6.99 -5.82
N ALA A 181 -7.41 -6.99 -6.52
CA ALA A 181 -6.82 -5.84 -7.11
C ALA A 181 -7.82 -5.19 -8.07
N THR A 182 -8.49 -4.11 -7.64
CA THR A 182 -8.41 -2.93 -8.48
C THR A 182 -6.93 -2.64 -8.64
N ILE A 183 -6.39 -3.17 -9.75
CA ILE A 183 -5.12 -2.82 -10.36
C ILE A 183 -4.83 -1.37 -9.98
N PRO A 184 -3.90 -1.12 -9.03
CA PRO A 184 -3.57 0.24 -8.67
C PRO A 184 -3.15 0.95 -9.94
N ASN A 185 -3.80 2.08 -10.24
CA ASN A 185 -3.42 2.89 -11.37
C ASN A 185 -2.03 3.50 -11.09
N THR A 186 -1.41 4.07 -12.13
CA THR A 186 -0.06 4.63 -12.03
C THR A 186 0.05 5.63 -10.88
N ASP A 187 -0.94 6.50 -10.68
CA ASP A 187 -0.91 7.53 -9.64
C ASP A 187 -0.95 6.94 -8.23
N THR A 188 -1.75 5.89 -8.01
CA THR A 188 -1.76 5.14 -6.75
C THR A 188 -0.40 4.51 -6.47
N LEU A 189 0.24 3.89 -7.46
CA LEU A 189 1.56 3.28 -7.26
C LEU A 189 2.65 4.31 -6.98
N LEU A 190 2.64 5.44 -7.70
CA LEU A 190 3.59 6.53 -7.46
C LEU A 190 3.40 7.15 -6.07
N SER A 191 2.17 7.43 -5.65
CA SER A 191 1.87 8.02 -4.34
C SER A 191 2.14 7.06 -3.18
N THR A 192 1.91 5.75 -3.35
CA THR A 192 2.16 4.74 -2.32
C THR A 192 3.64 4.43 -2.15
N TYR A 193 4.40 4.29 -3.24
CA TYR A 193 5.76 3.73 -3.18
C TYR A 193 6.88 4.74 -3.46
N ILE A 194 6.65 5.73 -4.33
CA ILE A 194 7.71 6.62 -4.82
C ILE A 194 7.71 7.97 -4.11
N GLN A 195 6.56 8.64 -4.01
CA GLN A 195 6.45 9.95 -3.34
C GLN A 195 6.91 9.93 -1.87
N PRO A 196 6.64 8.88 -1.06
CA PRO A 196 7.06 8.86 0.34
C PRO A 196 8.58 8.75 0.55
N LEU A 197 9.36 8.42 -0.48
CA LEU A 197 10.83 8.29 -0.38
C LEU A 197 11.51 9.59 0.06
N THR A 198 10.92 10.75 -0.20
CA THR A 198 11.43 12.06 0.30
C THR A 198 11.35 12.15 1.83
N SER A 199 10.28 11.62 2.40
CA SER A 199 9.94 11.75 3.82
C SER A 199 10.59 10.67 4.68
N MET A 200 10.99 9.54 4.08
CA MET A 200 11.60 8.40 4.78
C MET A 200 13.13 8.53 4.99
N GLY A 201 13.73 9.69 4.69
CA GLY A 201 15.18 9.90 4.88
C GLY A 201 16.05 9.13 3.89
N HIS A 202 15.46 8.40 2.92
CA HIS A 202 16.21 7.68 1.88
C HIS A 202 16.99 8.67 1.01
N MET A 203 16.47 9.88 0.85
CA MET A 203 16.94 10.87 -0.11
C MET A 203 17.00 12.27 0.51
N ILE A 204 18.11 12.63 1.14
CA ILE A 204 18.38 14.03 1.52
C ILE A 204 19.51 14.56 0.64
N GLU A 205 19.18 15.48 -0.26
CA GLU A 205 20.15 16.31 -0.97
C GLU A 205 19.96 17.75 -0.50
N ARG A 206 20.90 18.23 0.32
CA ARG A 206 20.91 19.62 0.77
C ARG A 206 21.50 20.47 -0.35
N GLY A 207 20.69 21.35 -0.93
CA GLY A 207 21.18 22.41 -1.82
C GLY A 207 21.93 23.48 -1.04
N GLU A 208 22.52 24.44 -1.77
CA GLU A 208 22.99 25.69 -1.15
C GLU A 208 21.85 26.33 -0.34
N PHE A 209 22.18 26.88 0.82
CA PHE A 209 21.23 27.46 1.78
C PHE A 209 20.22 26.48 2.43
N GLY A 210 20.43 25.16 2.31
CA GLY A 210 19.64 24.17 3.06
C GLY A 210 18.26 23.84 2.47
N ALA A 211 17.99 24.24 1.22
CA ALA A 211 16.81 23.79 0.49
C ALA A 211 16.92 22.29 0.17
N GLN A 212 15.84 21.53 0.39
CA GLN A 212 15.76 20.13 -0.06
C GLN A 212 15.59 20.09 -1.58
N LYS A 213 16.54 19.50 -2.32
CA LYS A 213 16.35 19.24 -3.75
C LYS A 213 15.37 18.08 -3.92
N GLN A 214 14.38 18.24 -4.80
CA GLN A 214 13.56 17.11 -5.24
C GLN A 214 14.44 16.11 -6.00
N PHE A 215 14.41 14.85 -5.59
CA PHE A 215 15.22 13.80 -6.23
C PHE A 215 14.59 13.35 -7.54
N SER A 216 15.44 12.81 -8.42
CA SER A 216 15.05 12.17 -9.68
C SER A 216 15.67 10.78 -9.72
N GLY A 217 14.94 9.79 -10.23
CA GLY A 217 15.43 8.43 -10.26
C GLY A 217 14.68 7.53 -11.23
N MET A 218 15.22 6.35 -11.45
CA MET A 218 14.51 5.27 -12.12
C MET A 218 14.02 4.25 -11.10
N PHE A 219 12.89 3.61 -11.38
CA PHE A 219 12.29 2.67 -10.46
C PHE A 219 11.64 1.50 -11.20
N ALA A 220 11.46 0.41 -10.47
CA ALA A 220 10.63 -0.73 -10.87
C ALA A 220 9.79 -1.19 -9.67
N ILE A 221 8.52 -1.49 -9.89
CA ILE A 221 7.60 -2.06 -8.91
C ILE A 221 7.06 -3.37 -9.48
N THR A 222 7.27 -4.48 -8.79
CA THR A 222 6.69 -5.77 -9.12
C THR A 222 5.61 -6.13 -8.12
N LEU A 223 4.43 -6.47 -8.62
CA LEU A 223 3.25 -6.84 -7.84
C LEU A 223 2.91 -8.29 -8.19
N PRO A 224 3.23 -9.26 -7.32
CA PRO A 224 2.83 -10.64 -7.54
C PRO A 224 1.31 -10.76 -7.46
N SER A 225 0.70 -11.41 -8.46
CA SER A 225 -0.75 -11.69 -8.48
C SER A 225 -1.08 -13.17 -8.28
N GLY A 226 -0.08 -14.05 -8.35
CA GLY A 226 -0.22 -15.45 -7.97
C GLY A 226 -0.12 -15.69 -6.46
N LYS A 227 -0.25 -16.95 -6.03
CA LYS A 227 -0.17 -17.33 -4.62
C LYS A 227 1.20 -16.96 -4.03
N TRP A 228 1.19 -16.06 -3.05
CA TRP A 228 2.33 -15.71 -2.22
C TRP A 228 2.10 -16.26 -0.82
N ASP A 229 2.34 -17.56 -0.64
CA ASP A 229 2.28 -18.23 0.66
C ASP A 229 3.70 -18.34 1.20
N ALA A 230 4.05 -17.48 2.16
CA ALA A 230 5.43 -17.27 2.46
C ALA A 230 5.68 -16.95 3.94
N ASN A 231 6.54 -17.78 4.54
CA ASN A 231 7.08 -17.55 5.88
C ASN A 231 7.98 -16.31 5.85
N LYS A 232 7.57 -15.24 6.55
CA LYS A 232 8.27 -13.94 6.55
C LYS A 232 9.76 -14.03 6.88
N LEU A 233 10.16 -14.94 7.77
CA LEU A 233 11.57 -15.12 8.15
C LEU A 233 12.36 -15.76 7.00
N GLU A 234 11.80 -16.80 6.38
CA GLU A 234 12.44 -17.50 5.27
C GLU A 234 12.63 -16.57 4.06
N ILE A 235 11.58 -15.81 3.71
CA ILE A 235 11.64 -14.80 2.65
C ILE A 235 12.71 -13.75 2.97
N ALA A 236 12.73 -13.27 4.21
CA ALA A 236 13.67 -12.25 4.63
C ALA A 236 15.12 -12.72 4.49
N GLU A 237 15.43 -13.97 4.86
CA GLU A 237 16.76 -14.52 4.67
C GLU A 237 17.11 -14.71 3.19
N LYS A 238 16.18 -15.22 2.38
CA LYS A 238 16.39 -15.34 0.92
C LYS A 238 16.60 -13.98 0.25
N ALA A 239 15.89 -12.94 0.70
CA ALA A 239 16.06 -11.59 0.18
C ALA A 239 17.49 -11.07 0.38
N LYS A 240 18.11 -11.36 1.54
CA LYS A 240 19.49 -10.93 1.83
C LYS A 240 20.52 -11.56 0.90
N THR A 241 20.25 -12.76 0.38
CA THR A 241 21.18 -13.49 -0.49
C THR A 241 20.90 -13.31 -1.97
N ASN A 242 19.62 -13.17 -2.34
CA ASN A 242 19.20 -13.27 -3.75
C ASN A 242 18.69 -11.94 -4.33
N LEU A 243 18.33 -10.94 -3.50
CA LEU A 243 18.04 -9.59 -3.98
C LEU A 243 19.27 -8.69 -3.90
N ARG A 244 19.33 -7.73 -4.81
CA ARG A 244 20.36 -6.71 -4.90
C ARG A 244 19.73 -5.32 -4.98
N PRO A 245 20.44 -4.24 -4.63
CA PRO A 245 19.94 -2.90 -4.89
C PRO A 245 19.63 -2.71 -6.37
N PHE A 246 18.52 -2.04 -6.65
CA PHE A 246 18.13 -1.69 -8.00
C PHE A 246 19.05 -0.60 -8.53
N GLY A 247 19.55 -0.75 -9.77
CA GLY A 247 20.49 0.20 -10.35
C GLY A 247 21.95 -0.27 -10.37
N LYS A 248 22.87 0.70 -10.50
CA LYS A 248 24.32 0.42 -10.53
C LYS A 248 24.87 0.31 -9.10
N ILE A 249 25.53 -0.78 -8.76
CA ILE A 249 26.22 -0.90 -7.47
C ILE A 249 27.66 -0.41 -7.62
N VAL A 250 28.13 0.49 -6.74
CA VAL A 250 29.51 1.03 -6.77
C VAL A 250 30.40 0.44 -5.67
N ASP A 251 29.95 0.51 -4.42
CA ASP A 251 30.83 0.27 -3.25
C ASP A 251 30.42 -0.94 -2.38
N GLY A 252 29.31 -1.60 -2.75
CA GLY A 252 28.73 -2.73 -2.00
C GLY A 252 27.33 -2.44 -1.51
N TYR A 253 26.70 -3.40 -0.85
CA TYR A 253 25.34 -3.26 -0.35
C TYR A 253 25.12 -4.01 0.95
N ARG A 254 24.11 -3.58 1.71
CA ARG A 254 23.73 -4.19 2.98
C ARG A 254 22.23 -4.44 3.03
N PRO A 255 21.81 -5.51 3.70
CA PRO A 255 20.41 -5.69 4.04
C PRO A 255 20.04 -4.86 5.26
N PHE A 256 18.80 -4.39 5.29
CA PHE A 256 18.13 -3.80 6.44
C PHE A 256 16.73 -4.39 6.55
N ARG A 257 16.35 -4.78 7.76
CA ARG A 257 15.04 -5.36 8.01
C ARG A 257 14.07 -4.27 8.48
N TRP A 258 13.01 -4.08 7.70
CA TRP A 258 11.89 -3.21 8.06
C TRP A 258 10.77 -4.03 8.70
N GLN A 259 9.84 -3.36 9.38
CA GLN A 259 8.64 -4.01 9.91
C GLN A 259 7.77 -4.65 8.80
N ASN A 260 7.74 -4.04 7.62
CA ASN A 260 6.92 -4.47 6.48
C ASN A 260 7.70 -5.20 5.38
N GLY A 261 8.99 -5.48 5.57
CA GLY A 261 9.80 -6.08 4.52
C GLY A 261 11.31 -6.10 4.80
N VAL A 262 12.09 -6.40 3.76
CA VAL A 262 13.55 -6.33 3.78
C VAL A 262 14.01 -5.42 2.66
N GLU A 263 14.91 -4.51 2.97
CA GLU A 263 15.53 -3.62 2.01
C GLU A 263 17.00 -3.97 1.83
N ILE A 264 17.44 -4.06 0.58
CA ILE A 264 18.83 -4.22 0.20
C ILE A 264 19.26 -2.91 -0.45
N TYR A 265 20.19 -2.19 0.17
CA TYR A 265 20.57 -0.85 -0.26
C TYR A 265 22.08 -0.73 -0.45
N GLU A 266 22.49 0.12 -1.39
CA GLU A 266 23.88 0.46 -1.64
C GLU A 266 24.47 1.15 -0.41
N TRP A 267 25.62 0.62 0.05
CA TRP A 267 26.34 1.16 1.20
C TRP A 267 27.49 2.04 0.72
N LEU A 268 27.36 3.34 0.92
CA LEU A 268 28.47 4.29 0.72
C LEU A 268 29.27 4.35 2.02
N GLU A 269 30.54 3.92 2.00
CA GLU A 269 31.43 4.14 3.15
C GLU A 269 31.56 5.65 3.42
N ARG A 270 31.27 6.05 4.66
CA ARG A 270 31.34 7.45 5.06
C ARG A 270 32.76 7.98 5.05
N GLY A 271 32.93 9.16 4.45
CA GLY A 271 33.82 10.16 4.99
C GLY A 271 33.38 10.48 6.43
N VAL A 272 34.28 10.23 7.37
CA VAL A 272 34.28 10.52 8.81
C VAL A 272 33.34 11.69 9.19
N ASN A 273 32.34 11.45 10.06
CA ASN A 273 31.55 12.43 10.87
C ASN A 273 30.00 12.40 10.82
N SER A 274 29.35 11.26 10.65
CA SER A 274 28.06 11.11 11.38
C SER A 274 27.91 9.70 11.97
N PRO A 275 27.39 9.54 13.21
CA PRO A 275 27.35 8.26 13.91
C PRO A 275 26.02 7.52 13.79
N ARG A 276 25.00 8.10 13.10
CA ARG A 276 23.66 7.50 13.04
C ARG A 276 23.33 6.95 11.66
N GLU A 277 22.73 5.75 11.64
CA GLU A 277 22.36 4.99 10.44
C GLU A 277 21.18 5.64 9.67
N GLU A 278 20.36 6.42 10.38
CA GLU A 278 19.26 7.25 9.83
C GLU A 278 19.72 8.41 8.93
N ASP A 279 21.01 8.76 8.95
CA ASP A 279 21.60 9.82 8.13
C ASP A 279 22.26 9.29 6.83
N ILE A 280 22.07 8.00 6.48
CA ILE A 280 22.68 7.38 5.31
C ILE A 280 21.79 7.63 4.08
N VAL A 281 22.31 8.42 3.13
CA VAL A 281 21.65 8.65 1.84
C VAL A 281 21.70 7.37 1.00
N ARG A 282 20.55 6.77 0.72
CA ARG A 282 20.41 5.54 -0.06
C ARG A 282 20.24 5.89 -1.54
N LYS A 283 21.34 5.88 -2.31
CA LYS A 283 21.28 6.17 -3.75
C LYS A 283 20.53 5.10 -4.54
N SER A 284 20.70 3.84 -4.15
CA SER A 284 20.21 2.68 -4.90
C SER A 284 19.70 1.65 -3.90
N PHE A 285 18.48 1.14 -4.05
CA PHE A 285 17.93 0.11 -3.15
C PHE A 285 16.85 -0.75 -3.81
N SER A 286 16.61 -1.92 -3.23
CA SER A 286 15.47 -2.79 -3.50
C SER A 286 14.80 -3.17 -2.20
N LYS A 287 13.50 -2.92 -2.06
CA LYS A 287 12.69 -3.27 -0.91
C LYS A 287 11.67 -4.32 -1.27
N LEU A 288 11.82 -5.51 -0.69
CA LEU A 288 10.83 -6.57 -0.73
C LEU A 288 9.87 -6.40 0.44
N PHE A 289 8.59 -6.25 0.14
CA PHE A 289 7.51 -6.25 1.12
C PHE A 289 7.06 -7.69 1.40
N TYR A 290 6.48 -7.92 2.58
CA TYR A 290 6.06 -9.26 2.97
C TYR A 290 4.85 -9.82 2.21
N ASP A 291 4.14 -8.98 1.46
CA ASP A 291 3.13 -9.38 0.46
C ASP A 291 3.75 -9.84 -0.87
N GLY A 292 5.08 -9.78 -0.98
CA GLY A 292 5.85 -10.17 -2.16
C GLY A 292 6.07 -9.04 -3.16
N THR A 293 5.54 -7.84 -2.92
CA THR A 293 5.85 -6.67 -3.74
C THR A 293 7.33 -6.35 -3.65
N ILE A 294 7.99 -6.05 -4.79
CA ILE A 294 9.37 -5.53 -4.77
C ILE A 294 9.37 -4.13 -5.37
N LEU A 295 9.90 -3.16 -4.60
CA LEU A 295 10.20 -1.81 -5.05
C LEU A 295 11.71 -1.68 -5.26
N GLY A 296 12.13 -1.45 -6.48
CA GLY A 296 13.48 -1.02 -6.83
C GLY A 296 13.53 0.48 -7.10
N PHE A 297 14.57 1.16 -6.61
CA PHE A 297 14.83 2.56 -6.92
C PHE A 297 16.33 2.84 -7.06
N ASP A 298 16.71 3.61 -8.08
CA ASP A 298 18.07 4.10 -8.32
C ASP A 298 18.03 5.61 -8.61
N LYS A 299 18.79 6.38 -7.85
CA LYS A 299 18.96 7.82 -8.08
C LYS A 299 19.67 8.04 -9.39
N ILE A 300 19.13 8.90 -10.24
CA ILE A 300 19.84 9.34 -11.45
C ILE A 300 21.14 10.03 -11.03
N ARG A 301 22.26 9.51 -11.53
CA ARG A 301 23.59 10.03 -11.24
C ARG A 301 23.88 11.19 -12.17
N GLN A 302 23.98 12.39 -11.59
CA GLN A 302 24.38 13.58 -12.32
C GLN A 302 25.89 13.57 -12.52
N HIS A 303 26.32 13.63 -13.77
CA HIS A 303 27.73 13.74 -14.16
C HIS A 303 28.17 15.18 -14.46
N TYR A 304 27.24 16.13 -14.34
CA TYR A 304 27.44 17.55 -14.60
C TYR A 304 27.14 18.36 -13.34
N SER A 305 27.89 19.44 -13.13
CA SER A 305 27.62 20.43 -12.09
C SER A 305 26.31 21.21 -12.39
N ASP A 306 25.73 21.82 -11.35
CA ASP A 306 24.52 22.63 -11.51
C ASP A 306 24.71 23.78 -12.53
N ASP A 307 25.90 24.38 -12.59
CA ASP A 307 26.19 25.46 -13.53
C ASP A 307 26.33 24.97 -14.97
N GLU A 308 26.91 23.79 -15.18
CA GLU A 308 26.95 23.14 -16.48
C GLU A 308 25.55 22.81 -17.00
N LEU A 309 24.65 22.36 -16.11
CA LEU A 309 23.26 22.05 -16.42
C LEU A 309 22.46 23.33 -16.75
N LYS A 310 22.65 24.41 -15.98
CA LYS A 310 22.06 25.74 -16.27
C LYS A 310 22.50 26.26 -17.64
N GLN A 311 23.79 26.18 -17.97
CA GLN A 311 24.31 26.60 -19.28
C GLN A 311 23.71 25.80 -20.44
N ARG A 312 23.39 24.52 -20.19
CA ARG A 312 22.71 23.63 -21.15
C ARG A 312 21.18 23.81 -21.17
N GLY A 313 20.67 24.67 -20.29
CA GLY A 313 19.27 24.98 -20.11
C GLY A 313 18.45 23.76 -19.72
N CYS A 314 18.94 22.86 -18.88
CA CYS A 314 18.22 21.66 -18.45
C CYS A 314 18.47 21.38 -16.96
N ARG A 315 17.59 20.63 -16.30
CA ARG A 315 17.75 20.22 -14.89
C ARG A 315 18.63 18.99 -14.73
N GLY A 316 18.85 18.21 -15.78
CA GLY A 316 19.68 17.01 -15.71
C GLY A 316 19.84 16.29 -17.03
N ILE A 317 20.78 15.35 -17.05
CA ILE A 317 21.05 14.50 -18.20
C ILE A 317 20.77 13.05 -17.84
N LEU A 318 19.93 12.39 -18.64
CA LEU A 318 19.69 10.95 -18.60
C LEU A 318 20.63 10.25 -19.58
N ILE A 319 21.31 9.20 -19.16
CA ILE A 319 22.13 8.39 -20.07
C ILE A 319 21.30 7.18 -20.50
N PRO A 320 20.80 7.08 -21.74
CA PRO A 320 19.85 6.02 -22.10
C PRO A 320 20.47 4.63 -21.94
N GLY A 321 21.72 4.41 -22.36
CA GLY A 321 22.41 3.13 -22.14
C GLY A 321 22.59 2.75 -20.66
N TYR A 322 22.63 3.71 -19.73
CA TYR A 322 22.59 3.43 -18.29
C TYR A 322 21.19 2.95 -17.87
N ILE A 323 20.16 3.71 -18.26
CA ILE A 323 18.76 3.39 -17.93
C ILE A 323 18.41 2.00 -18.46
N GLU A 324 18.67 1.72 -19.74
CA GLU A 324 18.31 0.44 -20.36
C GLU A 324 19.00 -0.73 -19.66
N LYS A 325 20.32 -0.64 -19.47
CA LYS A 325 21.11 -1.69 -18.83
C LYS A 325 20.64 -1.99 -17.41
N TYR A 326 20.51 -0.97 -16.57
CA TYR A 326 20.28 -1.17 -15.14
C TYR A 326 18.80 -1.39 -14.80
N MET A 327 17.86 -0.90 -15.61
CA MET A 327 16.46 -1.29 -15.55
C MET A 327 16.30 -2.78 -15.88
N GLN A 328 16.97 -3.25 -16.95
CA GLN A 328 16.97 -4.67 -17.33
C GLN A 328 17.59 -5.55 -16.24
N THR A 329 18.83 -5.27 -15.82
CA THR A 329 19.51 -6.09 -14.80
C THR A 329 18.77 -6.09 -13.47
N GLY A 330 18.18 -4.95 -13.07
CA GLY A 330 17.39 -4.87 -11.83
C GLY A 330 16.13 -5.72 -11.90
N LEU A 331 15.37 -5.63 -13.01
CA LEU A 331 14.15 -6.42 -13.17
C LEU A 331 14.45 -7.91 -13.35
N GLU A 332 15.51 -8.28 -14.07
CA GLU A 332 15.99 -9.67 -14.14
C GLU A 332 16.31 -10.24 -12.74
N ASN A 333 16.92 -9.44 -11.86
CA ASN A 333 17.14 -9.85 -10.48
C ASN A 333 15.83 -10.10 -9.72
N PHE A 334 14.81 -9.26 -9.91
CA PHE A 334 13.51 -9.43 -9.25
C PHE A 334 12.80 -10.69 -9.77
N ILE A 335 12.77 -10.89 -11.09
CA ILE A 335 12.16 -12.08 -11.69
C ILE A 335 12.90 -13.35 -11.27
N GLN A 336 14.23 -13.32 -11.19
CA GLN A 336 15.01 -14.43 -10.66
C GLN A 336 14.67 -14.72 -9.19
N PHE A 337 14.50 -13.69 -8.37
CA PHE A 337 14.09 -13.86 -6.98
C PHE A 337 12.74 -14.58 -6.85
N TYR A 338 11.77 -14.25 -7.71
CA TYR A 338 10.49 -14.96 -7.76
C TYR A 338 10.64 -16.42 -8.23
N LYS A 339 11.50 -16.69 -9.24
CA LYS A 339 11.80 -18.06 -9.70
C LYS A 339 12.38 -18.95 -8.61
N ASP A 340 13.18 -18.37 -7.72
CA ASP A 340 13.78 -19.10 -6.61
C ASP A 340 12.76 -19.48 -5.51
N GLN A 341 11.52 -18.96 -5.58
CA GLN A 341 10.45 -19.31 -4.64
C GLN A 341 9.65 -20.51 -5.14
N THR A 342 9.70 -21.62 -4.41
CA THR A 342 9.01 -22.88 -4.75
C THR A 342 7.48 -22.77 -4.77
N THR A 343 6.91 -21.79 -4.06
CA THR A 343 5.46 -21.59 -3.93
C THR A 343 4.90 -20.58 -4.92
N PHE A 344 5.75 -19.82 -5.61
CA PHE A 344 5.30 -18.72 -6.46
C PHE A 344 4.89 -19.18 -7.85
N THR A 345 3.81 -18.59 -8.36
CA THR A 345 3.33 -18.76 -9.74
C THR A 345 3.03 -17.40 -10.35
N ALA A 346 3.37 -17.21 -11.62
CA ALA A 346 2.98 -16.03 -12.39
C ALA A 346 1.43 -15.90 -12.46
N PRO A 347 0.85 -14.69 -12.68
CA PRO A 347 1.50 -13.49 -13.21
C PRO A 347 2.19 -12.59 -12.18
N ILE A 348 3.16 -11.81 -12.66
CA ILE A 348 3.70 -10.63 -11.97
C ILE A 348 3.33 -9.40 -12.79
N ARG A 349 2.63 -8.45 -12.19
CA ARG A 349 2.44 -7.13 -12.81
C ARG A 349 3.65 -6.26 -12.51
N VAL A 350 4.15 -5.56 -13.52
CA VAL A 350 5.35 -4.73 -13.40
C VAL A 350 5.03 -3.30 -13.81
N MET A 351 5.47 -2.33 -13.01
CA MET A 351 5.53 -0.92 -13.40
C MET A 351 6.97 -0.45 -13.35
N VAL A 352 7.46 0.10 -14.46
CA VAL A 352 8.76 0.75 -14.53
C VAL A 352 8.59 2.24 -14.81
N GLY A 353 9.56 3.05 -14.40
CA GLY A 353 9.50 4.46 -14.72
C GLY A 353 10.73 5.27 -14.39
N LEU A 354 10.71 6.50 -14.90
CA LEU A 354 11.58 7.61 -14.52
C LEU A 354 10.74 8.62 -13.75
N TYR A 355 11.14 8.89 -12.52
CA TYR A 355 10.45 9.80 -11.62
C TYR A 355 11.14 11.15 -11.57
N ASN A 356 10.33 12.20 -11.62
CA ASN A 356 10.74 13.59 -11.57
C ASN A 356 11.89 13.89 -12.55
N VAL A 357 11.65 13.74 -13.85
CA VAL A 357 12.60 14.02 -14.94
C VAL A 357 12.20 15.20 -15.82
N TYR A 358 11.24 16.03 -15.35
CA TYR A 358 10.89 17.28 -16.01
C TYR A 358 12.14 18.14 -16.23
N ASP A 359 12.29 18.68 -17.44
CA ASP A 359 13.40 19.51 -17.90
C ASP A 359 14.74 18.76 -18.01
N TYR A 360 14.73 17.42 -18.07
CA TYR A 360 15.92 16.62 -18.38
C TYR A 360 16.12 16.48 -19.90
N LYS A 361 17.34 16.19 -20.33
CA LYS A 361 17.68 15.77 -21.70
C LYS A 361 18.31 14.38 -21.70
N LEU A 362 18.21 13.64 -22.80
CA LEU A 362 19.02 12.45 -23.02
C LEU A 362 20.44 12.87 -23.43
N GLY A 363 21.45 12.25 -22.83
CA GLY A 363 22.84 12.34 -23.26
C GLY A 363 23.07 11.36 -24.41
N LEU A 364 23.39 11.89 -25.58
CA LEU A 364 23.56 11.15 -26.81
C LEU A 364 25.05 11.00 -27.12
N PRO A 365 25.51 9.82 -27.53
CA PRO A 365 26.86 9.66 -28.05
C PRO A 365 27.07 10.53 -29.29
N THR A 366 28.01 11.49 -29.20
CA THR A 366 28.42 12.40 -30.30
C THR A 366 28.63 11.68 -31.62
N ASN A 367 29.27 10.52 -31.55
CA ASN A 367 29.64 9.68 -32.68
C ASN A 367 28.46 8.94 -33.35
N VAL A 368 27.25 9.03 -32.78
CA VAL A 368 26.04 8.39 -33.32
C VAL A 368 25.02 9.44 -33.78
N PHE A 369 24.88 10.57 -33.07
CA PHE A 369 23.77 11.51 -33.30
C PHE A 369 24.20 12.90 -33.80
N GLY A 370 25.50 13.21 -33.88
CA GLY A 370 26.01 14.52 -34.31
C GLY A 370 25.85 15.62 -33.24
N ASP A 371 24.72 15.61 -32.52
CA ASP A 371 24.47 16.40 -31.31
C ASP A 371 24.61 15.55 -30.03
N ASN A 372 24.99 16.22 -28.94
CA ASN A 372 25.28 15.54 -27.67
C ASN A 372 24.03 15.29 -26.82
N PHE A 373 22.89 15.90 -27.17
CA PHE A 373 21.71 15.92 -26.33
C PHE A 373 20.41 15.95 -27.14
N SER A 374 19.36 15.35 -26.58
CA SER A 374 18.00 15.44 -27.10
C SER A 374 17.31 16.77 -26.73
N ASP A 375 16.04 16.89 -27.13
CA ASP A 375 15.13 17.89 -26.57
C ASP A 375 14.82 17.63 -25.09
N LYS A 376 14.20 18.62 -24.45
CA LYS A 376 13.78 18.55 -23.05
C LYS A 376 12.57 17.64 -22.90
N ILE A 377 12.61 16.80 -21.88
CA ILE A 377 11.47 16.04 -21.41
C ILE A 377 10.48 16.98 -20.71
N LEU A 378 9.22 16.94 -21.15
CA LEU A 378 8.13 17.76 -20.61
C LEU A 378 7.24 17.01 -19.62
N ASP A 379 7.23 15.68 -19.66
CA ASP A 379 6.57 14.87 -18.63
C ASP A 379 7.50 14.65 -17.43
N GLY A 380 7.05 15.04 -16.24
CA GLY A 380 7.79 14.81 -15.01
C GLY A 380 7.96 13.34 -14.67
N ASN A 381 7.03 12.47 -15.07
CA ASN A 381 7.02 11.06 -14.66
C ASN A 381 6.73 10.13 -15.85
N ILE A 382 7.78 9.60 -16.46
CA ILE A 382 7.63 8.66 -17.57
C ILE A 382 7.42 7.26 -17.00
N THR A 383 6.26 6.66 -17.22
CA THR A 383 5.92 5.33 -16.69
C THR A 383 5.43 4.37 -17.78
N TYR A 384 5.62 3.08 -17.55
CA TYR A 384 5.08 2.00 -18.38
C TYR A 384 4.77 0.78 -17.52
N SER A 385 3.70 0.05 -17.86
CA SER A 385 3.28 -1.14 -17.14
C SER A 385 3.05 -2.31 -18.08
N PHE A 386 3.37 -3.51 -17.62
CA PHE A 386 3.18 -4.76 -18.36
C PHE A 386 3.04 -5.93 -17.37
N GLU A 387 2.68 -7.10 -17.89
CA GLU A 387 2.59 -8.34 -17.12
C GLU A 387 3.64 -9.36 -17.58
N VAL A 388 4.26 -10.01 -16.60
CA VAL A 388 5.09 -11.20 -16.80
C VAL A 388 4.21 -12.40 -16.48
N ASN A 389 3.64 -12.98 -17.52
CA ASN A 389 2.74 -14.13 -17.46
C ASN A 389 3.49 -15.46 -17.35
N ASP A 390 4.74 -15.48 -17.81
CA ASP A 390 5.66 -16.59 -17.66
C ASP A 390 7.03 -16.05 -17.25
N LEU A 391 7.59 -16.60 -16.17
CA LEU A 391 8.90 -16.20 -15.66
C LEU A 391 10.04 -16.47 -16.66
N SER A 392 9.82 -17.30 -17.67
CA SER A 392 10.78 -17.53 -18.76
C SER A 392 10.82 -16.40 -19.81
N GLN A 393 9.85 -15.48 -19.80
CA GLN A 393 9.77 -14.38 -20.78
C GLN A 393 11.05 -13.52 -20.77
N ASN A 394 11.44 -13.07 -21.96
CA ASN A 394 12.60 -12.21 -22.14
C ASN A 394 12.28 -10.78 -21.64
N ILE A 395 12.98 -10.35 -20.58
CA ILE A 395 12.75 -9.06 -19.92
C ILE A 395 13.12 -7.87 -20.80
N GLU A 396 14.17 -7.99 -21.63
CA GLU A 396 14.56 -6.95 -22.59
C GLU A 396 13.43 -6.63 -23.57
N THR A 397 12.74 -7.67 -24.06
CA THR A 397 11.60 -7.52 -24.98
C THR A 397 10.42 -6.82 -24.30
N LEU A 398 10.13 -7.13 -23.03
CA LEU A 398 9.05 -6.51 -22.27
C LEU A 398 9.32 -5.04 -21.92
N LEU A 399 10.60 -4.67 -21.75
CA LEU A 399 11.04 -3.31 -21.45
C LEU A 399 11.19 -2.42 -22.68
N LEU A 400 11.31 -2.99 -23.89
CA LEU A 400 11.53 -2.22 -25.11
C LEU A 400 10.51 -1.08 -25.33
N PRO A 401 9.19 -1.28 -25.14
CA PRO A 401 8.21 -0.19 -25.30
C PRO A 401 8.41 0.95 -24.29
N PHE A 402 8.88 0.65 -23.08
CA PHE A 402 9.22 1.68 -22.10
C PHE A 402 10.43 2.50 -22.57
N PHE A 403 11.47 1.86 -23.09
CA PHE A 403 12.63 2.57 -23.62
C PHE A 403 12.25 3.43 -24.82
N GLU A 404 11.48 2.91 -25.77
CA GLU A 404 10.96 3.70 -26.89
C GLU A 404 10.19 4.93 -26.41
N LYS A 405 9.33 4.77 -25.39
CA LYS A 405 8.61 5.89 -24.78
C LYS A 405 9.56 6.94 -24.21
N VAL A 406 10.62 6.56 -23.49
CA VAL A 406 11.61 7.51 -22.94
C VAL A 406 12.26 8.36 -24.03
N TRP A 407 12.57 7.76 -25.19
CA TRP A 407 13.12 8.51 -26.33
C TRP A 407 12.09 9.47 -26.92
N VAL A 408 10.85 9.01 -27.12
CA VAL A 408 9.76 9.83 -27.66
C VAL A 408 9.46 11.05 -26.77
N GLU A 409 9.44 10.86 -25.45
CA GLU A 409 9.29 11.96 -24.48
C GLU A 409 10.45 12.97 -24.51
N ALA A 410 11.60 12.54 -25.03
CA ALA A 410 12.77 13.39 -25.28
C ALA A 410 12.80 13.98 -26.70
N GLY A 411 11.70 13.87 -27.45
CA GLY A 411 11.52 14.50 -28.76
C GLY A 411 12.10 13.71 -29.94
N MET A 412 12.52 12.45 -29.76
CA MET A 412 13.17 11.70 -30.83
C MET A 412 12.88 10.18 -30.78
N PRO A 413 12.88 9.46 -31.92
CA PRO A 413 12.68 8.02 -31.91
C PRO A 413 13.92 7.27 -31.40
N ARG A 414 13.71 6.14 -30.72
CA ARG A 414 14.80 5.24 -30.32
C ARG A 414 15.39 4.54 -31.55
N PRO A 415 16.72 4.54 -31.76
CA PRO A 415 17.33 3.77 -32.85
C PRO A 415 17.18 2.25 -32.63
N ALA A 416 16.89 1.52 -33.71
CA ALA A 416 16.68 0.07 -33.66
C ALA A 416 17.87 -0.70 -33.03
N ASP A 417 19.10 -0.34 -33.41
CA ASP A 417 20.33 -1.00 -32.96
C ASP A 417 21.05 -0.27 -31.81
N TYR A 418 20.37 0.59 -31.06
CA TYR A 418 21.01 1.47 -30.06
C TYR A 418 21.93 0.70 -29.08
N MET A 419 21.45 -0.40 -28.49
CA MET A 419 22.24 -1.18 -27.53
C MET A 419 23.39 -1.94 -28.19
N ASN A 420 23.23 -2.40 -29.44
CA ASN A 420 24.31 -3.04 -30.20
C ASN A 420 25.41 -2.03 -30.55
N ALA A 421 25.02 -0.82 -30.95
CA ALA A 421 25.93 0.28 -31.26
C ALA A 421 26.78 0.71 -30.05
N ILE A 422 26.24 0.58 -28.83
CA ILE A 422 26.96 0.86 -27.58
C ILE A 422 27.86 -0.31 -27.17
N LYS A 423 27.38 -1.56 -27.26
CA LYS A 423 28.13 -2.77 -26.87
C LYS A 423 29.37 -3.03 -27.73
N MET A 424 29.35 -2.67 -29.02
CA MET A 424 30.51 -2.85 -29.91
C MET A 424 31.69 -1.90 -29.61
N ARG A 425 31.56 -1.00 -28.63
CA ARG A 425 32.55 0.07 -28.38
C ARG A 425 32.84 0.33 -26.89
N ALA A 426 32.34 -0.53 -25.99
CA ALA A 426 32.73 -0.61 -24.58
C ALA A 426 33.67 -1.81 -24.38
#